data_AF-A0AAV0UNJ4-F1
#
_entry.id   AF-A0AAV0UNJ4-F1
#
_cell.length_a   1.000
_cell.length_b   1.000
_cell.length_c   1.000
_cell.angle_alpha   90.00
_cell.angle_beta   90.00
_cell.angle_gamma   90.00
#
_symmetry.space_group_name_H-M   'P 1'
#
loop_
_entity.id
_entity.type
_entity.pdbx_description
1 polymer ?
#
loop_
_entity_poly.entity_id
_entity_poly.type
_entity_poly.pdbx_seq_one_letter_code
_entity_poly.pdbx_strand_id
1 'polypeptide(L)'
;MLRAQVHQDDDTDELHDFIAVTVPLSPSTEQEKESLCRIDEEFLWLLLLAAVAECVTTCFMPGYTLYTWGLNVDGTVLNWIGPFLDGLSYGYEDYSKGSETSLVCVQFRSAFLGVLTSYSFMADHAGDLSSHSFAAGPLYICVSIGGGCGCFCLGKQVAAASCTHPVTATVSRVVGTMKNRPSLMTSLVTFVGVTTLRAALGAHGFVRDPKDPQFIGQVQVADGEELVLGMLMSCSAVLLSNYVCGFFPRQPLQLHTAISRSNGVFIDWGCLCCNFLASVLAGFTYQLSLLSSTRVTKNLLALKFVSSFCGSLSVFSGAVSIISRLWLAGNRRSALWNFLLQLLVGLVCIPYLYKHVAT
;
A
#
# COMPACT_ATOMS: atom_id res chain seq x y z
N MET A 1 -14.79 -13.66 7.42
CA MET A 1 -15.73 -12.53 7.24
C MET A 1 -14.96 -11.37 6.61
N LEU A 2 -14.71 -11.47 5.30
CA LEU A 2 -14.16 -10.48 4.37
C LEU A 2 -14.91 -10.73 3.04
N ARG A 3 -15.22 -9.67 2.30
CA ARG A 3 -16.54 -9.45 1.69
C ARG A 3 -16.75 -10.09 0.30
N ALA A 4 -17.56 -11.16 0.24
CA ALA A 4 -18.38 -11.50 -0.92
C ALA A 4 -19.76 -10.82 -0.78
N GLN A 5 -19.99 -9.75 -1.55
CA GLN A 5 -21.34 -9.35 -1.95
C GLN A 5 -21.24 -8.92 -3.41
N VAL A 6 -21.62 -9.86 -4.27
CA VAL A 6 -21.84 -9.70 -5.70
C VAL A 6 -23.05 -8.78 -5.87
N HIS A 7 -22.89 -7.71 -6.65
CA HIS A 7 -24.02 -6.92 -7.16
C HIS A 7 -24.59 -7.70 -8.35
N GLN A 8 -25.88 -7.98 -8.31
CA GLN A 8 -26.64 -8.49 -9.44
C GLN A 8 -27.37 -7.28 -10.03
N ASP A 9 -27.07 -6.95 -11.29
CA ASP A 9 -27.77 -5.92 -12.04
C ASP A 9 -29.23 -6.33 -12.21
N ASP A 10 -30.14 -5.39 -11.98
CA ASP A 10 -31.50 -5.45 -12.52
C ASP A 10 -31.88 -4.03 -12.97
N ASP A 11 -31.64 -3.77 -14.24
CA ASP A 11 -32.37 -2.77 -15.01
C ASP A 11 -33.77 -3.32 -15.26
N THR A 12 -34.82 -2.71 -14.71
CA THR A 12 -36.11 -2.55 -15.42
C THR A 12 -37.05 -1.60 -14.69
N ASP A 13 -37.67 -0.74 -15.50
CA ASP A 13 -38.66 0.28 -15.16
C ASP A 13 -39.93 -0.24 -14.47
N GLU A 14 -40.60 0.69 -13.78
CA GLU A 14 -41.89 0.61 -13.08
C GLU A 14 -43.02 -0.12 -13.85
N LEU A 15 -43.71 -1.09 -13.20
CA LEU A 15 -45.18 -1.05 -13.00
C LEU A 15 -45.64 -2.18 -12.04
N HIS A 16 -46.66 -1.86 -11.24
CA HIS A 16 -47.34 -2.71 -10.25
C HIS A 16 -47.69 -4.14 -10.70
N ASP A 17 -47.34 -5.14 -9.87
CA ASP A 17 -48.30 -6.17 -9.44
C ASP A 17 -47.87 -6.90 -8.13
N PHE A 18 -48.85 -7.33 -7.36
CA PHE A 18 -48.74 -7.85 -5.98
C PHE A 18 -48.47 -9.39 -5.96
N ILE A 19 -47.64 -9.83 -4.99
CA ILE A 19 -47.49 -11.20 -4.44
C ILE A 19 -46.71 -12.26 -5.26
N ALA A 20 -45.44 -12.44 -4.89
CA ALA A 20 -44.97 -13.67 -4.22
C ALA A 20 -43.66 -13.37 -3.48
N VAL A 21 -43.68 -13.43 -2.14
CA VAL A 21 -42.45 -13.44 -1.35
C VAL A 21 -41.74 -14.75 -1.65
N THR A 22 -40.85 -14.73 -2.64
CA THR A 22 -39.82 -15.76 -2.80
C THR A 22 -38.85 -15.57 -1.65
N VAL A 23 -39.01 -16.40 -0.63
CA VAL A 23 -37.97 -16.63 0.38
C VAL A 23 -36.69 -16.94 -0.41
N PRO A 24 -35.58 -16.22 -0.20
CA PRO A 24 -34.35 -16.52 -0.92
C PRO A 24 -33.98 -17.97 -0.60
N LEU A 25 -33.89 -18.81 -1.64
CA LEU A 25 -33.33 -20.15 -1.51
C LEU A 25 -31.98 -20.01 -0.83
N SER A 26 -31.78 -20.77 0.25
CA SER A 26 -30.47 -20.95 0.86
C SER A 26 -29.44 -21.20 -0.24
N PRO A 27 -28.27 -20.53 -0.22
CA PRO A 27 -27.26 -20.72 -1.25
C PRO A 27 -26.93 -22.20 -1.34
N SER A 28 -26.87 -22.73 -2.56
CA SER A 28 -26.51 -24.13 -2.79
C SER A 28 -25.12 -24.40 -2.19
N THR A 29 -24.89 -25.60 -1.66
CA THR A 29 -23.64 -26.00 -1.01
C THR A 29 -22.41 -25.80 -1.92
N GLU A 30 -22.60 -25.81 -3.24
CA GLU A 30 -21.56 -25.53 -4.24
C GLU A 30 -21.24 -24.03 -4.35
N GLN A 31 -22.24 -23.16 -4.27
CA GLN A 31 -22.05 -21.70 -4.28
C GLN A 31 -21.36 -21.21 -2.99
N GLU A 32 -21.66 -21.85 -1.86
CA GLU A 32 -20.98 -21.60 -0.59
C GLU A 32 -19.51 -22.02 -0.64
N LYS A 33 -19.21 -23.23 -1.18
CA LYS A 33 -17.84 -23.70 -1.40
C LYS A 33 -17.05 -22.81 -2.36
N GLU A 34 -17.64 -22.41 -3.49
CA GLU A 34 -16.98 -21.53 -4.45
C GLU A 34 -16.67 -20.16 -3.83
N SER A 35 -17.60 -19.64 -3.03
CA SER A 35 -17.38 -18.39 -2.29
C SER A 35 -16.24 -18.51 -1.26
N LEU A 36 -16.15 -19.65 -0.56
CA LEU A 36 -15.11 -19.90 0.43
C LEU A 36 -13.73 -20.02 -0.22
N CYS A 37 -13.64 -20.80 -1.32
CA CYS A 37 -12.40 -20.95 -2.09
C CYS A 37 -11.90 -19.61 -2.64
N ARG A 38 -12.80 -18.74 -3.11
CA ARG A 38 -12.41 -17.39 -3.55
C ARG A 38 -11.83 -16.59 -2.38
N ILE A 39 -12.51 -16.55 -1.23
CA ILE A 39 -12.02 -15.82 -0.03
C ILE A 39 -10.63 -16.30 0.39
N ASP A 40 -10.40 -17.62 0.37
CA ASP A 40 -9.10 -18.21 0.71
C ASP A 40 -8.02 -17.80 -0.30
N GLU A 41 -8.35 -17.74 -1.59
CA GLU A 41 -7.44 -17.29 -2.64
C GLU A 41 -7.13 -15.79 -2.52
N GLU A 42 -8.12 -14.94 -2.25
CA GLU A 42 -7.91 -13.50 -2.03
C GLU A 42 -6.97 -13.27 -0.84
N PHE A 43 -7.21 -13.99 0.25
CA PHE A 43 -6.40 -13.90 1.47
C PHE A 43 -4.98 -14.38 1.23
N LEU A 44 -4.80 -15.49 0.51
CA LEU A 44 -3.48 -16.03 0.17
C LEU A 44 -2.67 -15.04 -0.68
N TRP A 45 -3.29 -14.45 -1.72
CA TRP A 45 -2.63 -13.44 -2.54
C TRP A 45 -2.24 -12.20 -1.75
N LEU A 46 -3.13 -11.73 -0.86
CA LEU A 46 -2.86 -10.58 -0.01
C LEU A 46 -1.62 -10.80 0.87
N LEU A 47 -1.58 -11.93 1.59
CA LEU A 47 -0.47 -12.26 2.48
C LEU A 47 0.83 -12.50 1.70
N LEU A 48 0.77 -13.23 0.59
CA LEU A 48 1.95 -13.52 -0.19
C LEU A 48 2.56 -12.25 -0.78
N LEU A 49 1.74 -11.36 -1.33
CA LEU A 49 2.21 -10.10 -1.91
C LEU A 49 2.77 -9.16 -0.84
N ALA A 50 2.19 -9.14 0.36
CA ALA A 50 2.75 -8.42 1.50
C ALA A 50 4.13 -8.97 1.91
N ALA A 51 4.27 -10.29 2.01
CA ALA A 51 5.53 -10.95 2.36
C ALA A 51 6.61 -10.74 1.29
N VAL A 52 6.25 -10.83 0.00
CA VAL A 52 7.15 -10.54 -1.12
C VAL A 52 7.61 -9.08 -1.07
N ALA A 53 6.70 -8.14 -0.83
CA ALA A 53 7.05 -6.73 -0.72
C ALA A 53 8.02 -6.47 0.44
N GLU A 54 7.78 -7.07 1.61
CA GLU A 54 8.69 -6.97 2.75
C GLU A 54 10.07 -7.54 2.41
N CYS A 55 10.14 -8.69 1.75
CA CYS A 55 11.41 -9.25 1.28
C CYS A 55 12.14 -8.29 0.33
N VAL A 56 11.41 -7.67 -0.60
CA VAL A 56 11.98 -6.70 -1.56
C VAL A 56 12.51 -5.47 -0.85
N THR A 57 11.71 -4.85 0.02
CA THR A 57 12.08 -3.62 0.73
C THR A 57 13.26 -3.84 1.66
N THR A 58 13.28 -4.97 2.37
CA THR A 58 14.28 -5.22 3.43
C THR A 58 15.56 -5.90 2.94
N CYS A 59 15.53 -6.65 1.84
CA CYS A 59 16.71 -7.44 1.42
C CYS A 59 17.35 -6.93 0.12
N PHE A 60 16.61 -6.18 -0.70
CA PHE A 60 17.03 -5.86 -2.07
C PHE A 60 17.03 -4.37 -2.39
N MET A 61 16.63 -3.51 -1.44
CA MET A 61 16.79 -2.06 -1.62
C MET A 61 18.21 -1.64 -1.23
N PRO A 62 18.91 -0.90 -2.11
CA PRO A 62 20.23 -0.39 -1.77
C PRO A 62 20.09 0.70 -0.69
N GLY A 63 21.08 0.79 0.20
CA GLY A 63 21.14 1.83 1.24
C GLY A 63 21.89 3.07 0.74
N TYR A 64 21.18 4.06 0.19
CA TYR A 64 21.70 5.37 -0.16
C TYR A 64 21.06 6.46 0.72
N THR A 65 21.79 6.94 1.72
CA THR A 65 21.48 8.19 2.41
C THR A 65 22.30 9.33 1.79
N LEU A 66 21.63 10.40 1.33
CA LEU A 66 22.33 11.62 0.92
C LEU A 66 22.74 12.38 2.18
N TYR A 67 23.91 12.02 2.70
CA TYR A 67 24.50 12.52 3.95
C TYR A 67 24.54 14.06 4.05
N THR A 68 24.61 14.76 2.93
CA THR A 68 24.71 16.23 2.91
C THR A 68 23.44 16.93 3.37
N TRP A 69 22.26 16.34 3.16
CA TRP A 69 20.95 17.00 3.42
C TRP A 69 20.10 16.24 4.45
N GLY A 70 20.62 15.14 5.00
CA GLY A 70 19.88 14.26 5.92
C GLY A 70 18.71 13.53 5.26
N LEU A 71 18.53 13.64 3.94
CA LEU A 71 17.44 13.02 3.19
C LEU A 71 17.67 11.50 3.04
N ASN A 72 16.72 10.71 3.50
CA ASN A 72 16.67 9.27 3.25
C ASN A 72 16.09 9.03 1.86
N VAL A 73 16.98 8.93 0.86
CA VAL A 73 16.60 8.81 -0.54
C VAL A 73 15.88 7.49 -0.80
N ASP A 74 16.28 6.40 -0.15
CA ASP A 74 15.71 5.07 -0.41
C ASP A 74 14.23 5.03 -0.09
N GLY A 75 13.85 5.48 1.12
CA GLY A 75 12.46 5.53 1.53
C GLY A 75 11.62 6.51 0.68
N THR A 76 12.18 7.65 0.30
CA THR A 76 11.50 8.60 -0.61
C THR A 76 11.31 8.01 -2.00
N VAL A 77 12.33 7.34 -2.54
CA VAL A 77 12.29 6.69 -3.86
C VAL A 77 11.27 5.57 -3.86
N LEU A 78 11.16 4.76 -2.80
CA LEU A 78 10.10 3.77 -2.65
C LEU A 78 8.71 4.40 -2.71
N ASN A 79 8.52 5.55 -2.06
CA ASN A 79 7.27 6.33 -2.14
C ASN A 79 7.01 6.96 -3.52
N TRP A 80 7.96 6.93 -4.45
CA TRP A 80 7.74 7.34 -5.85
C TRP A 80 7.60 6.15 -6.80
N ILE A 81 8.39 5.09 -6.58
CA ILE A 81 8.30 3.84 -7.34
C ILE A 81 6.93 3.19 -7.12
N GLY A 82 6.42 3.18 -5.89
CA GLY A 82 5.10 2.60 -5.60
C GLY A 82 3.98 3.20 -6.45
N PRO A 83 3.75 4.53 -6.40
CA PRO A 83 2.79 5.19 -7.27
C PRO A 83 3.06 5.01 -8.76
N PHE A 84 4.33 4.94 -9.19
CA PHE A 84 4.66 4.62 -10.59
C PHE A 84 4.16 3.23 -11.00
N LEU A 85 4.40 2.21 -10.16
CA LEU A 85 3.92 0.84 -10.39
C LEU A 85 2.39 0.76 -10.32
N ASP A 86 1.74 1.54 -9.44
CA ASP A 86 0.28 1.69 -9.40
C ASP A 86 -0.23 2.26 -10.72
N GLY A 87 0.38 3.35 -11.20
CA GLY A 87 0.05 3.98 -12.47
C GLY A 87 0.22 3.04 -13.67
N LEU A 88 1.29 2.23 -13.68
CA LEU A 88 1.48 1.17 -14.68
C LEU A 88 0.36 0.14 -14.64
N SER A 89 0.07 -0.40 -13.46
CA SER A 89 -0.99 -1.41 -13.27
C SER A 89 -2.35 -0.88 -13.72
N TYR A 90 -2.67 0.34 -13.32
CA TYR A 90 -3.90 1.04 -13.68
C TYR A 90 -3.96 1.33 -15.19
N GLY A 91 -2.84 1.69 -15.81
CA GLY A 91 -2.75 1.86 -17.25
C GLY A 91 -3.07 0.57 -18.00
N TYR A 92 -2.50 -0.57 -17.58
CA TYR A 92 -2.81 -1.86 -18.21
C TYR A 92 -4.29 -2.26 -18.04
N GLU A 93 -4.88 -2.00 -16.87
CA GLU A 93 -6.32 -2.20 -16.64
C GLU A 93 -7.18 -1.34 -17.59
N ASP A 94 -6.88 -0.04 -17.74
CA ASP A 94 -7.60 0.87 -18.63
C ASP A 94 -7.57 0.42 -20.11
N TYR A 95 -6.50 -0.26 -20.55
CA TYR A 95 -6.36 -0.79 -21.92
C TYR A 95 -7.01 -2.15 -22.14
N SER A 96 -7.11 -2.98 -21.10
CA SER A 96 -7.73 -4.30 -21.14
C SER A 96 -9.26 -4.18 -21.09
N LYS A 97 -9.86 -3.54 -22.10
CA LYS A 97 -11.31 -3.35 -22.22
C LYS A 97 -12.01 -4.71 -22.32
N GLY A 98 -12.53 -5.23 -21.20
CA GLY A 98 -13.44 -6.38 -21.17
C GLY A 98 -12.98 -7.61 -20.39
N SER A 99 -11.86 -7.59 -19.67
CA SER A 99 -11.58 -8.62 -18.66
C SER A 99 -11.87 -8.05 -17.27
N GLU A 100 -12.57 -8.82 -16.42
CA GLU A 100 -12.65 -8.52 -14.98
C GLU A 100 -11.24 -8.21 -14.45
N THR A 101 -11.13 -7.17 -13.60
CA THR A 101 -9.86 -6.80 -12.99
C THR A 101 -9.29 -8.02 -12.30
N SER A 102 -8.11 -8.48 -12.73
CA SER A 102 -7.49 -9.67 -12.14
C SER A 102 -7.35 -9.48 -10.63
N LEU A 103 -7.79 -10.48 -9.86
CA LEU A 103 -7.62 -10.51 -8.41
C LEU A 103 -6.19 -10.14 -8.00
N VAL A 104 -5.20 -10.64 -8.74
CA VAL A 104 -3.77 -10.36 -8.51
C VAL A 104 -3.45 -8.87 -8.64
N CYS A 105 -4.04 -8.15 -9.59
CA CYS A 105 -3.83 -6.70 -9.75
C CYS A 105 -4.43 -5.92 -8.58
N VAL A 106 -5.62 -6.30 -8.12
CA VAL A 106 -6.25 -5.70 -6.94
C VAL A 106 -5.38 -5.92 -5.71
N GLN A 107 -4.94 -7.16 -5.48
CA GLN A 107 -4.11 -7.49 -4.32
C GLN A 107 -2.69 -6.93 -4.43
N PHE A 108 -2.14 -6.76 -5.63
CA PHE A 108 -0.87 -6.08 -5.84
C PHE A 108 -0.93 -4.63 -5.37
N ARG A 109 -2.01 -3.93 -5.71
CA ARG A 109 -2.18 -2.52 -5.33
C ARG A 109 -2.49 -2.35 -3.84
N SER A 110 -3.27 -3.25 -3.25
CA SER A 110 -3.62 -3.18 -1.82
C SER A 110 -2.51 -3.67 -0.90
N ALA A 111 -1.86 -4.79 -1.22
CA ALA A 111 -0.87 -5.43 -0.37
C ALA A 111 0.57 -5.06 -0.76
N PHE A 112 1.00 -5.39 -1.98
CA PHE A 112 2.41 -5.20 -2.37
C PHE A 112 2.79 -3.72 -2.33
N LEU A 113 2.00 -2.84 -2.96
CA LEU A 113 2.28 -1.40 -2.95
C LEU A 113 2.01 -0.74 -1.59
N GLY A 114 1.09 -1.29 -0.79
CA GLY A 114 0.86 -0.88 0.59
C GLY A 114 2.10 -1.07 1.46
N VAL A 115 2.74 -2.25 1.38
CA VAL A 115 4.00 -2.54 2.08
C VAL A 115 5.20 -1.81 1.46
N LEU A 116 5.23 -1.66 0.14
CA LEU A 116 6.34 -0.98 -0.55
C LEU A 116 6.42 0.50 -0.18
N THR A 117 5.28 1.18 -0.10
CA THR A 117 5.20 2.60 0.27
C THR A 117 5.00 2.78 1.78
N SER A 118 5.19 3.99 2.30
CA SER A 118 4.88 4.29 3.70
C SER A 118 4.63 5.79 3.90
N TYR A 119 3.41 6.09 4.32
CA TYR A 119 3.01 7.44 4.72
C TYR A 119 3.60 7.79 6.10
N SER A 120 3.57 6.86 7.05
CA SER A 120 4.10 7.10 8.40
C SER A 120 5.60 7.40 8.36
N PHE A 121 6.36 6.71 7.52
CA PHE A 121 7.77 7.03 7.25
C PHE A 121 7.94 8.44 6.66
N MET A 122 7.09 8.84 5.70
CA MET A 122 7.15 10.20 5.13
C MET A 122 6.93 11.25 6.22
N ALA A 123 5.92 11.08 7.07
CA ALA A 123 5.63 12.00 8.16
C ALA A 123 6.74 12.02 9.22
N ASP A 124 7.30 10.86 9.55
CA ASP A 124 8.42 10.70 10.47
C ASP A 124 9.69 11.40 9.95
N HIS A 125 10.04 11.13 8.69
CA HIS A 125 11.19 11.76 8.05
C HIS A 125 11.01 13.27 7.87
N ALA A 126 9.79 13.74 7.65
CA ALA A 126 9.49 15.17 7.66
C ALA A 126 9.74 15.80 9.04
N GLY A 127 9.46 15.08 10.12
CA GLY A 127 9.83 15.44 11.49
C GLY A 127 11.33 15.63 11.65
N ASP A 128 12.12 14.64 11.20
CA ASP A 128 13.58 14.68 11.24
C ASP A 128 14.14 15.86 10.43
N LEU A 129 13.64 16.09 9.20
CA LEU A 129 14.08 17.22 8.36
C LEU A 129 13.70 18.59 8.96
N SER A 130 12.58 18.67 9.67
CA SER A 130 12.15 19.91 10.33
C SER A 130 13.10 20.37 11.44
N SER A 131 13.92 19.45 11.99
CA SER A 131 14.95 19.78 12.97
C SER A 131 16.10 20.59 12.36
N HIS A 132 16.41 20.38 11.08
CA HIS A 132 17.45 21.12 10.36
C HIS A 132 16.93 22.46 9.84
N SER A 133 15.68 22.50 9.38
CA SER A 133 15.01 23.72 8.93
C SER A 133 13.51 23.55 9.05
N PHE A 134 12.84 24.48 9.74
CA PHE A 134 11.38 24.43 9.96
C PHE A 134 10.57 24.24 8.66
N ALA A 135 11.05 24.79 7.55
CA ALA A 135 10.37 24.68 6.26
C ALA A 135 10.64 23.34 5.53
N ALA A 136 11.72 22.62 5.87
CA ALA A 136 12.16 21.45 5.13
C ALA A 136 11.18 20.27 5.25
N GLY A 137 10.62 20.00 6.44
CA GLY A 137 9.63 18.93 6.62
C GLY A 137 8.34 19.17 5.83
N PRO A 138 7.67 20.32 5.99
CA PRO A 138 6.50 20.67 5.19
C PRO A 138 6.74 20.59 3.67
N LEU A 139 7.89 21.10 3.20
CA LEU A 139 8.27 21.00 1.79
C LEU A 139 8.47 19.54 1.36
N TYR A 140 9.11 18.72 2.19
CA TYR A 140 9.33 17.30 1.91
C TYR A 140 8.01 16.53 1.77
N ILE A 141 7.00 16.81 2.61
CA ILE A 141 5.66 16.20 2.47
C ILE A 141 5.03 16.59 1.12
N CYS A 142 5.06 17.89 0.78
CA CYS A 142 4.55 18.38 -0.50
C CYS A 142 5.23 17.70 -1.70
N VAL A 143 6.56 17.60 -1.65
CA VAL A 143 7.36 16.95 -2.70
C VAL A 143 7.10 15.45 -2.76
N SER A 144 6.90 14.78 -1.62
CA SER A 144 6.63 13.35 -1.57
C SER A 144 5.27 13.00 -2.20
N ILE A 145 4.19 13.67 -1.79
CA ILE A 145 2.85 13.42 -2.33
C ILE A 145 2.75 13.92 -3.78
N GLY A 146 3.26 15.12 -4.07
CA GLY A 146 3.25 15.70 -5.42
C GLY A 146 4.10 14.89 -6.40
N GLY A 147 5.30 14.49 -5.98
CA GLY A 147 6.19 13.60 -6.73
C GLY A 147 5.55 12.24 -6.99
N GLY A 148 4.89 11.65 -5.97
CA GLY A 148 4.11 10.44 -6.14
C GLY A 148 3.01 10.57 -7.21
N CYS A 149 2.26 11.68 -7.22
CA CYS A 149 1.25 11.94 -8.24
C CYS A 149 1.86 12.05 -9.65
N GLY A 150 3.02 12.70 -9.77
CA GLY A 150 3.79 12.77 -11.01
C GLY A 150 4.24 11.39 -11.49
N CYS A 151 4.81 10.58 -10.60
CA CYS A 151 5.24 9.22 -10.86
C CYS A 151 4.07 8.31 -11.29
N PHE A 152 2.91 8.43 -10.66
CA PHE A 152 1.70 7.74 -11.09
C PHE A 152 1.33 8.07 -12.53
N CYS A 153 1.32 9.35 -12.88
CA CYS A 153 1.00 9.79 -14.25
C CYS A 153 2.02 9.24 -15.27
N LEU A 154 3.31 9.25 -14.93
CA LEU A 154 4.37 8.68 -15.75
C LEU A 154 4.18 7.17 -15.93
N GLY A 155 3.87 6.43 -14.86
CA GLY A 155 3.57 5.01 -14.94
C GLY A 155 2.42 4.70 -15.89
N LYS A 156 1.32 5.47 -15.79
CA LYS A 156 0.18 5.34 -16.70
C LYS A 156 0.58 5.60 -18.16
N GLN A 157 1.39 6.63 -18.42
CA GLN A 157 1.87 6.94 -19.77
C GLN A 157 2.78 5.84 -20.33
N VAL A 158 3.65 5.24 -19.52
CA VAL A 158 4.51 4.13 -19.94
C VAL A 158 3.67 2.90 -20.28
N ALA A 159 2.63 2.59 -19.50
CA ALA A 159 1.70 1.51 -19.84
C ALA A 159 0.99 1.78 -21.17
N ALA A 160 0.51 3.01 -21.39
CA ALA A 160 -0.13 3.41 -22.64
C ALA A 160 0.81 3.27 -23.86
N ALA A 161 2.06 3.71 -23.73
CA ALA A 161 3.08 3.56 -24.75
C ALA A 161 3.41 2.07 -25.00
N SER A 162 3.49 1.27 -23.95
CA SER A 162 3.78 -0.16 -24.05
C SER A 162 2.66 -0.93 -24.75
N CYS A 163 1.40 -0.61 -24.46
CA CYS A 163 0.23 -1.23 -25.12
C CYS A 163 0.11 -0.89 -26.60
N THR A 164 0.68 0.23 -27.04
CA THR A 164 0.67 0.64 -28.46
C THR A 164 1.89 0.15 -29.24
N HIS A 165 2.92 -0.37 -28.55
CA HIS A 165 4.15 -0.80 -29.19
C HIS A 165 4.06 -2.25 -29.72
N PRO A 166 4.45 -2.52 -30.97
CA PRO A 166 4.30 -3.84 -31.59
C PRO A 166 5.13 -4.94 -30.91
N VAL A 167 6.27 -4.57 -30.31
CA VAL A 167 7.16 -5.49 -29.58
C VAL A 167 6.47 -6.11 -28.36
N THR A 168 5.63 -5.35 -27.66
CA THR A 168 4.91 -5.82 -26.46
C THR A 168 3.88 -6.90 -26.83
N ALA A 169 3.24 -6.75 -27.99
CA ALA A 169 2.36 -7.78 -28.55
C ALA A 169 3.14 -9.05 -28.93
N THR A 170 4.37 -8.92 -29.43
CA THR A 170 5.26 -10.05 -29.71
C THR A 170 5.68 -10.77 -28.42
N VAL A 171 6.09 -10.05 -27.38
CA VAL A 171 6.48 -10.62 -26.09
C VAL A 171 5.28 -11.31 -25.43
N SER A 172 4.10 -10.69 -25.42
CA SER A 172 2.88 -11.30 -24.90
C SER A 172 2.53 -12.61 -25.63
N ARG A 173 2.69 -12.65 -26.96
CA ARG A 173 2.49 -13.86 -27.76
C ARG A 173 3.51 -14.96 -27.45
N VAL A 174 4.79 -14.61 -27.33
CA VAL A 174 5.88 -15.57 -27.01
C VAL A 174 5.70 -16.14 -25.61
N VAL A 175 5.43 -15.28 -24.63
CA VAL A 175 5.08 -15.72 -23.27
C VAL A 175 3.83 -16.60 -23.36
N GLY A 176 2.83 -16.22 -24.17
CA GLY A 176 1.60 -16.95 -24.54
C GLY A 176 1.82 -18.41 -24.90
N THR A 177 2.86 -18.67 -25.69
CA THR A 177 3.20 -19.99 -26.24
C THR A 177 4.02 -20.88 -25.31
N MET A 178 4.41 -20.41 -24.12
CA MET A 178 5.19 -21.22 -23.18
C MET A 178 4.32 -22.32 -22.56
N LYS A 179 4.62 -23.58 -22.90
CA LYS A 179 3.87 -24.78 -22.49
C LYS A 179 3.99 -25.10 -20.98
N ASN A 180 5.10 -24.71 -20.36
CA ASN A 180 5.39 -24.94 -18.93
C ASN A 180 5.62 -23.62 -18.22
N ARG A 181 4.57 -22.81 -18.05
CA ARG A 181 4.66 -21.61 -17.21
C ARG A 181 4.63 -22.03 -15.75
N PRO A 182 5.66 -21.73 -14.94
CA PRO A 182 5.53 -21.89 -13.49
C PRO A 182 4.41 -20.98 -13.01
N SER A 183 3.59 -21.48 -12.08
CA SER A 183 2.57 -20.65 -11.46
C SER A 183 3.23 -19.45 -10.79
N LEU A 184 2.64 -18.26 -10.98
CA LEU A 184 3.12 -17.02 -10.34
C LEU A 184 3.15 -17.20 -8.82
N MET A 185 2.10 -17.82 -8.26
CA MET A 185 2.00 -18.16 -6.84
C MET A 185 3.21 -19.01 -6.39
N THR A 186 3.51 -20.10 -7.11
CA THR A 186 4.66 -20.97 -6.78
C THR A 186 5.99 -20.22 -6.87
N SER A 187 6.13 -19.35 -7.85
CA SER A 187 7.35 -18.54 -8.04
C SER A 187 7.55 -17.56 -6.88
N LEU A 188 6.48 -16.89 -6.45
CA LEU A 188 6.49 -15.95 -5.33
C LEU A 188 6.71 -16.65 -3.98
N VAL A 189 6.06 -17.80 -3.74
CA VAL A 189 6.28 -18.61 -2.53
C VAL A 189 7.74 -19.08 -2.48
N THR A 190 8.28 -19.53 -3.62
CA THR A 190 9.68 -19.94 -3.73
C THR A 190 10.61 -18.76 -3.46
N PHE A 191 10.30 -17.58 -4.00
CA PHE A 191 11.05 -16.36 -3.74
C PHE A 191 11.09 -16.00 -2.25
N VAL A 192 9.95 -16.00 -1.57
CA VAL A 192 9.88 -15.74 -0.11
C VAL A 192 10.67 -16.79 0.67
N GLY A 193 10.51 -18.08 0.32
CA GLY A 193 11.21 -19.18 0.98
C GLY A 193 12.73 -19.09 0.83
N VAL A 194 13.22 -18.84 -0.39
CA VAL A 194 14.66 -18.68 -0.68
C VAL A 194 15.22 -17.45 0.01
N THR A 195 14.50 -16.33 0.00
CA THR A 195 14.93 -15.09 0.66
C THR A 195 15.01 -15.26 2.17
N THR A 196 14.01 -15.92 2.77
CA THR A 196 14.01 -16.22 4.21
C THR A 196 15.14 -17.17 4.58
N LEU A 197 15.38 -18.22 3.79
CA LEU A 197 16.48 -19.15 4.01
C LEU A 197 17.84 -18.43 3.92
N ARG A 198 17.99 -17.54 2.95
CA ARG A 198 19.19 -16.70 2.81
C ARG A 198 19.36 -15.76 4.00
N ALA A 199 18.29 -15.16 4.51
CA ALA A 199 18.37 -14.31 5.70
C ALA A 199 18.72 -15.12 6.95
N ALA A 200 18.21 -16.34 7.08
CA ALA A 200 18.47 -17.19 8.25
C ALA A 200 19.89 -17.81 8.25
N LEU A 201 20.44 -18.16 7.08
CA LEU A 201 21.69 -18.91 6.96
C LEU A 201 22.84 -18.13 6.30
N GLY A 202 22.55 -16.95 5.74
CA GLY A 202 23.50 -16.13 4.99
C GLY A 202 24.39 -15.28 5.88
N ALA A 203 25.22 -14.45 5.23
CA ALA A 203 26.05 -13.48 5.93
C ALA A 203 25.17 -12.38 6.56
N HIS A 204 25.54 -11.96 7.78
CA HIS A 204 24.86 -10.88 8.49
C HIS A 204 24.81 -9.58 7.71
N GLY A 205 23.73 -8.82 7.90
CA GLY A 205 23.50 -7.54 7.25
C GLY A 205 22.94 -7.67 5.83
N PHE A 206 22.34 -8.81 5.51
CA PHE A 206 21.49 -9.03 4.35
C PHE A 206 20.13 -8.34 4.50
N VAL A 207 19.58 -8.32 5.72
CA VAL A 207 18.33 -7.63 6.05
C VAL A 207 18.65 -6.21 6.53
N ARG A 208 18.06 -5.23 5.86
CA ARG A 208 18.19 -3.79 6.13
C ARG A 208 16.89 -3.11 5.74
N ASP A 209 16.24 -2.44 6.67
CA ASP A 209 14.98 -1.78 6.35
C ASP A 209 15.22 -0.28 6.06
N PRO A 210 14.98 0.17 4.81
CA PRO A 210 15.19 1.57 4.42
C PRO A 210 14.23 2.53 5.14
N LYS A 211 13.19 2.01 5.79
CA LYS A 211 12.22 2.76 6.61
C LYS A 211 12.56 2.70 8.10
N ASP A 212 13.73 2.17 8.48
CA ASP A 212 14.11 2.03 9.88
C ASP A 212 14.20 3.41 10.58
N PRO A 213 13.52 3.59 11.72
CA PRO A 213 13.65 4.80 12.51
C PRO A 213 15.04 4.87 13.16
N GLN A 214 15.81 5.91 12.82
CA GLN A 214 17.20 6.12 13.27
C GLN A 214 17.41 6.15 14.80
N PHE A 215 16.34 6.27 15.60
CA PHE A 215 16.41 6.35 17.06
C PHE A 215 16.60 4.99 17.75
N ILE A 216 16.16 3.90 17.13
CA ILE A 216 16.37 2.56 17.69
C ILE A 216 17.76 2.13 17.21
N GLY A 217 18.78 2.38 18.04
CA GLY A 217 20.18 2.09 17.72
C GLY A 217 20.41 0.65 17.24
N GLN A 218 21.60 0.34 16.71
CA GLN A 218 21.90 -0.96 16.07
C GLN A 218 21.53 -2.14 16.98
N VAL A 219 20.38 -2.77 16.71
CA VAL A 219 19.97 -4.01 17.37
C VAL A 219 20.60 -5.14 16.57
N GLN A 220 21.59 -5.83 17.15
CA GLN A 220 22.11 -7.04 16.54
C GLN A 220 21.11 -8.18 16.75
N VAL A 221 20.30 -8.44 15.72
CA VAL A 221 19.39 -9.59 15.66
C VAL A 221 19.82 -10.48 14.49
N ALA A 222 19.47 -11.76 14.55
CA ALA A 222 19.57 -12.61 13.38
C ALA A 222 18.65 -12.07 12.27
N ASP A 223 19.22 -11.78 11.09
CA ASP A 223 18.53 -11.30 9.89
C ASP A 223 17.26 -12.12 9.58
N GLY A 224 17.29 -13.44 9.77
CA GLY A 224 16.11 -14.30 9.58
C GLY A 224 14.94 -13.97 10.52
N GLU A 225 15.22 -13.72 11.81
CA GLU A 225 14.18 -13.35 12.78
C GLU A 225 13.60 -11.96 12.47
N GLU A 226 14.47 -11.03 12.10
CA GLU A 226 14.09 -9.69 11.69
C GLU A 226 13.14 -9.70 10.47
N LEU A 227 13.50 -10.46 9.44
CA LEU A 227 12.70 -10.57 8.23
C LEU A 227 11.36 -11.26 8.48
N VAL A 228 11.35 -12.36 9.25
CA VAL A 228 10.10 -13.07 9.58
C VAL A 228 9.17 -12.18 10.39
N LEU A 229 9.70 -11.44 11.36
CA LEU A 229 8.89 -10.49 12.13
C LEU A 229 8.35 -9.36 11.25
N GLY A 230 9.17 -8.80 10.36
CA GLY A 230 8.74 -7.80 9.37
C GLY A 230 7.60 -8.32 8.50
N MET A 231 7.71 -9.55 7.98
CA MET A 231 6.66 -10.17 7.17
C MET A 231 5.36 -10.33 7.96
N LEU A 232 5.42 -10.80 9.21
CA LEU A 232 4.25 -10.95 10.07
C LEU A 232 3.59 -9.60 10.37
N MET A 233 4.39 -8.56 10.63
CA MET A 233 3.92 -7.21 10.86
C MET A 233 3.23 -6.62 9.62
N SER A 234 3.87 -6.73 8.45
CA SER A 234 3.34 -6.24 7.18
C SER A 234 2.06 -6.98 6.76
N CYS A 235 2.02 -8.30 6.86
CA CYS A 235 0.81 -9.09 6.64
C CYS A 235 -0.35 -8.66 7.56
N SER A 236 -0.09 -8.52 8.86
CA SER A 236 -1.11 -8.13 9.84
C SER A 236 -1.63 -6.71 9.57
N ALA A 237 -0.71 -5.80 9.22
CA ALA A 237 -1.03 -4.42 8.92
C ALA A 237 -1.86 -4.26 7.63
N VAL A 238 -1.55 -5.02 6.58
CA VAL A 238 -2.32 -5.04 5.33
C VAL A 238 -3.74 -5.59 5.56
N LEU A 239 -3.90 -6.59 6.42
CA LEU A 239 -5.23 -7.06 6.82
C LEU A 239 -6.01 -5.97 7.55
N LEU A 240 -5.35 -5.26 8.48
CA LEU A 240 -5.97 -4.16 9.22
C LEU A 240 -6.31 -2.98 8.32
N SER A 241 -5.44 -2.58 7.38
CA SER A 241 -5.72 -1.48 6.45
C SER A 241 -6.90 -1.79 5.54
N ASN A 242 -6.99 -3.02 5.01
CA ASN A 242 -8.15 -3.47 4.25
C ASN A 242 -9.44 -3.47 5.09
N TYR A 243 -9.34 -3.88 6.35
CA TYR A 243 -10.47 -3.82 7.29
C TYR A 243 -10.94 -2.40 7.54
N VAL A 244 -10.01 -1.46 7.83
CA VAL A 244 -10.32 -0.04 8.06
C VAL A 244 -10.93 0.60 6.81
N CYS A 245 -10.31 0.40 5.65
CA CYS A 245 -10.85 0.88 4.37
C CYS A 245 -12.24 0.31 4.07
N GLY A 246 -12.52 -0.92 4.51
CA GLY A 246 -13.82 -1.58 4.34
C GLY A 246 -15.01 -0.92 5.05
N PHE A 247 -14.76 -0.10 6.09
CA PHE A 247 -15.81 0.67 6.77
C PHE A 247 -16.29 1.88 5.99
N PHE A 248 -15.48 2.35 5.04
CA PHE A 248 -15.80 3.54 4.26
C PHE A 248 -16.45 3.17 2.92
N PRO A 249 -17.24 4.08 2.32
CA PRO A 249 -17.85 3.83 1.03
C PRO A 249 -16.78 3.47 -0.01
N ARG A 250 -17.01 2.38 -0.76
CA ARG A 250 -16.13 1.99 -1.86
C ARG A 250 -16.02 3.12 -2.88
N GLN A 251 -14.87 3.17 -3.54
CA GLN A 251 -14.63 4.10 -4.64
C GLN A 251 -15.76 4.00 -5.69
N PRO A 252 -16.36 5.12 -6.10
CA PRO A 252 -17.43 5.10 -7.09
C PRO A 252 -16.92 4.60 -8.44
N LEU A 253 -17.76 3.81 -9.13
CA LEU A 253 -17.48 3.22 -10.45
C LEU A 253 -17.17 4.30 -11.50
N GLN A 254 -17.80 5.47 -11.40
CA GLN A 254 -17.53 6.62 -12.26
C GLN A 254 -16.82 7.73 -11.47
N LEU A 255 -15.51 7.81 -11.64
CA LEU A 255 -14.68 8.84 -10.97
C LEU A 255 -15.01 10.28 -11.40
N HIS A 256 -15.42 10.48 -12.66
CA HIS A 256 -15.76 11.80 -13.19
C HIS A 256 -16.99 12.41 -12.46
N THR A 257 -17.96 11.58 -12.12
CA THR A 257 -19.21 11.96 -11.42
C THR A 257 -19.15 11.65 -9.92
N ALA A 258 -17.99 11.26 -9.40
CA ALA A 258 -17.80 10.92 -7.99
C ALA A 258 -18.17 12.11 -7.08
N ILE A 259 -19.32 11.97 -6.43
CA ILE A 259 -19.85 12.91 -5.44
C ILE A 259 -19.98 12.19 -4.10
N SER A 260 -19.87 12.93 -3.01
CA SER A 260 -20.27 12.45 -1.68
C SER A 260 -21.76 12.13 -1.66
N ARG A 261 -22.20 11.27 -0.73
CA ARG A 261 -23.63 10.99 -0.45
C ARG A 261 -24.46 12.26 -0.19
N SER A 262 -23.81 13.38 0.14
CA SER A 262 -24.42 14.70 0.35
C SER A 262 -24.31 15.66 -0.85
N ASN A 263 -24.10 15.17 -2.09
CA ASN A 263 -23.80 15.98 -3.28
C ASN A 263 -22.52 16.85 -3.15
N GLY A 264 -21.64 16.50 -2.21
CA GLY A 264 -20.38 17.20 -1.94
C GLY A 264 -19.18 16.58 -2.66
N VAL A 265 -18.00 17.07 -2.29
CA VAL A 265 -16.70 16.55 -2.76
C VAL A 265 -16.49 15.11 -2.28
N PHE A 266 -16.01 14.23 -3.17
CA PHE A 266 -15.63 12.87 -2.78
C PHE A 266 -14.31 12.89 -2.01
N ILE A 267 -14.30 12.28 -0.82
CA ILE A 267 -13.11 12.14 0.04
C ILE A 267 -12.89 10.66 0.30
N ASP A 268 -11.66 10.19 0.08
CA ASP A 268 -11.24 8.85 0.41
C ASP A 268 -10.85 8.78 1.89
N TRP A 269 -11.88 8.56 2.71
CA TRP A 269 -11.73 8.41 4.15
C TRP A 269 -10.93 7.16 4.54
N GLY A 270 -10.95 6.09 3.73
CA GLY A 270 -10.22 4.86 4.02
C GLY A 270 -8.71 5.11 4.06
N CYS A 271 -8.17 5.67 2.96
CA CYS A 271 -6.76 6.01 2.89
C CYS A 271 -6.37 7.07 3.93
N LEU A 272 -7.22 8.09 4.15
CA LEU A 272 -6.95 9.16 5.12
C LEU A 272 -6.86 8.61 6.56
N CYS A 273 -7.82 7.77 6.96
CA CYS A 273 -7.83 7.15 8.28
C CYS A 273 -6.64 6.20 8.49
N CYS A 274 -6.29 5.38 7.49
CA CYS A 274 -5.12 4.50 7.59
C CYS A 274 -3.82 5.29 7.73
N ASN A 275 -3.62 6.34 6.93
CA ASN A 275 -2.42 7.18 6.99
C ASN A 275 -2.30 7.92 8.33
N PHE A 276 -3.41 8.45 8.84
CA PHE A 276 -3.45 9.09 10.15
C PHE A 276 -3.19 8.08 11.28
N LEU A 277 -3.89 6.94 11.27
CA LEU A 277 -3.74 5.91 12.30
C LEU A 277 -2.30 5.36 12.34
N ALA A 278 -1.71 5.05 11.19
CA ALA A 278 -0.33 4.60 11.08
C ALA A 278 0.66 5.62 11.68
N SER A 279 0.48 6.90 11.37
CA SER A 279 1.35 7.97 11.87
C SER A 279 1.20 8.17 13.39
N VAL A 280 -0.03 8.09 13.92
CA VAL A 280 -0.29 8.17 15.36
C VAL A 280 0.27 6.96 16.10
N LEU A 281 0.10 5.75 15.56
CA LEU A 281 0.65 4.52 16.16
C LEU A 281 2.18 4.54 16.19
N ALA A 282 2.83 5.04 15.13
CA ALA A 282 4.27 5.23 15.12
C ALA A 282 4.72 6.20 16.23
N GLY A 283 4.07 7.36 16.35
CA GLY A 283 4.37 8.34 17.40
C GLY A 283 4.13 7.78 18.81
N PHE A 284 3.04 7.05 19.02
CA PHE A 284 2.75 6.41 20.30
C PHE A 284 3.82 5.38 20.69
N THR A 285 4.29 4.59 19.72
CA THR A 285 5.37 3.62 19.92
C THR A 285 6.68 4.30 20.30
N TYR A 286 7.01 5.47 19.73
CA TYR A 286 8.16 6.26 20.17
C TYR A 286 8.04 6.72 21.62
N GLN A 287 6.88 7.26 22.01
CA GLN A 287 6.65 7.72 23.38
C GLN A 287 6.68 6.56 24.39
N LEU A 288 6.12 5.41 24.03
CA LEU A 288 6.20 4.20 24.84
C LEU A 288 7.63 3.67 24.95
N SER A 289 8.42 3.75 23.88
CA SER A 289 9.82 3.34 23.89
C SER A 289 10.65 4.18 24.85
N LEU A 290 10.41 5.51 24.92
CA LEU A 290 11.06 6.41 25.87
C LEU A 290 10.74 6.07 27.34
N LEU A 291 9.54 5.58 27.61
CA LEU A 291 9.10 5.21 28.96
C LEU A 291 9.57 3.81 29.38
N SER A 292 10.01 2.96 28.44
CA SER A 292 10.35 1.56 28.71
C SER A 292 11.84 1.36 28.98
N SER A 293 12.20 1.02 30.23
CA SER A 293 13.60 0.84 30.68
C SER A 293 14.28 -0.48 30.25
N THR A 294 13.65 -1.33 29.43
CA THR A 294 14.12 -2.71 29.15
C THR A 294 14.67 -2.87 27.73
N ARG A 295 15.93 -3.33 27.61
CA ARG A 295 16.91 -2.77 26.66
C ARG A 295 17.18 -3.52 25.34
N VAL A 296 16.63 -4.71 25.04
CA VAL A 296 17.04 -5.45 23.81
C VAL A 296 15.89 -6.11 23.03
N THR A 297 15.11 -7.04 23.60
CA THR A 297 14.02 -7.75 22.87
C THR A 297 12.81 -6.87 22.54
N LYS A 298 12.62 -5.76 23.27
CA LYS A 298 11.58 -4.76 22.99
C LYS A 298 11.93 -3.82 21.83
N ASN A 299 13.21 -3.74 21.44
CA ASN A 299 13.66 -2.81 20.41
C ASN A 299 13.34 -3.31 19.01
N LEU A 300 13.53 -4.60 18.73
CA LEU A 300 13.20 -5.18 17.41
C LEU A 300 11.69 -5.13 17.14
N LEU A 301 10.87 -5.49 18.14
CA LEU A 301 9.42 -5.44 18.02
C LEU A 301 8.93 -4.01 17.77
N ALA A 302 9.45 -3.03 18.52
CA ALA A 302 9.12 -1.63 18.32
C ALA A 302 9.60 -1.13 16.95
N LEU A 303 10.80 -1.53 16.52
CA LEU A 303 11.38 -1.21 15.21
C LEU A 303 10.45 -1.68 14.09
N LYS A 304 10.16 -2.99 14.03
CA LYS A 304 9.29 -3.57 13.00
C LYS A 304 7.83 -3.16 13.14
N PHE A 305 7.40 -2.77 14.33
CA PHE A 305 6.08 -2.15 14.48
C PHE A 305 6.04 -0.78 13.81
N VAL A 306 7.08 0.05 13.96
CA VAL A 306 7.11 1.38 13.32
C VAL A 306 7.38 1.27 11.82
N SER A 307 8.39 0.49 11.41
CA SER A 307 8.83 0.43 10.01
C SER A 307 7.89 -0.44 9.16
N SER A 308 7.68 -1.70 9.55
CA SER A 308 6.87 -2.66 8.78
C SER A 308 5.36 -2.53 9.09
N PHE A 309 4.93 -2.57 10.35
CA PHE A 309 3.49 -2.53 10.67
C PHE A 309 2.85 -1.17 10.34
N CYS A 310 3.36 -0.07 10.90
CA CYS A 310 2.79 1.26 10.61
C CYS A 310 3.01 1.63 9.14
N GLY A 311 4.16 1.26 8.56
CA GLY A 311 4.41 1.47 7.14
C GLY A 311 3.37 0.80 6.25
N SER A 312 3.12 -0.49 6.45
CA SER A 312 2.17 -1.29 5.66
C SER A 312 0.70 -1.03 6.00
N LEU A 313 0.42 -0.53 7.20
CA LEU A 313 -0.92 -0.07 7.59
C LEU A 313 -1.28 1.20 6.83
N SER A 314 -0.28 2.05 6.57
CA SER A 314 -0.48 3.24 5.77
C SER A 314 -0.72 2.91 4.31
N VAL A 315 -1.60 3.66 3.66
CA VAL A 315 -2.00 3.43 2.27
C VAL A 315 -1.54 4.63 1.43
N PHE A 316 -0.22 4.87 1.40
CA PHE A 316 0.36 6.01 0.68
C PHE A 316 0.12 5.90 -0.84
N SER A 317 0.45 4.76 -1.46
CA SER A 317 0.21 4.56 -2.90
C SER A 317 -1.27 4.69 -3.25
N GLY A 318 -2.17 4.11 -2.44
CA GLY A 318 -3.62 4.22 -2.68
C GLY A 318 -4.11 5.67 -2.58
N ALA A 319 -3.63 6.45 -1.61
CA ALA A 319 -3.93 7.88 -1.50
C ALA A 319 -3.48 8.68 -2.75
N VAL A 320 -2.26 8.43 -3.23
CA VAL A 320 -1.74 9.07 -4.45
C VAL A 320 -2.53 8.64 -5.69
N SER A 321 -2.90 7.36 -5.77
CA SER A 321 -3.67 6.77 -6.85
C SER A 321 -5.06 7.38 -6.96
N ILE A 322 -5.80 7.53 -5.85
CA ILE A 322 -7.13 8.16 -5.87
C ILE A 322 -7.05 9.63 -6.28
N ILE A 323 -6.07 10.39 -5.77
CA ILE A 323 -5.85 11.79 -6.13
C ILE A 323 -5.60 11.91 -7.64
N SER A 324 -4.68 11.10 -8.15
CA SER A 324 -4.27 11.12 -9.56
C SER A 324 -5.41 10.69 -10.49
N ARG A 325 -6.15 9.64 -10.12
CA ARG A 325 -7.30 9.16 -10.91
C ARG A 325 -8.44 10.17 -10.94
N LEU A 326 -8.76 10.82 -9.83
CA LEU A 326 -9.76 11.91 -9.79
C LEU A 326 -9.33 13.09 -10.67
N TRP A 327 -8.04 13.44 -10.64
CA TRP A 327 -7.50 14.50 -11.48
C TRP A 327 -7.62 14.17 -12.97
N LEU A 328 -7.20 12.96 -13.36
CA LEU A 328 -7.26 12.47 -14.74
C LEU A 328 -8.70 12.31 -15.23
N ALA A 329 -9.64 11.96 -14.36
CA ALA A 329 -11.06 11.88 -14.65
C ALA A 329 -11.76 13.24 -14.69
N GLY A 330 -11.06 14.36 -14.56
CA GLY A 330 -11.64 15.71 -14.62
C GLY A 330 -12.27 16.21 -13.31
N ASN A 331 -12.39 15.37 -12.28
CA ASN A 331 -12.92 15.74 -10.96
C ASN A 331 -11.84 16.42 -10.09
N ARG A 332 -11.37 17.59 -10.56
CA ARG A 332 -10.25 18.32 -9.94
C ARG A 332 -10.54 18.77 -8.51
N ARG A 333 -11.80 19.10 -8.19
CA ARG A 333 -12.18 19.53 -6.83
C ARG A 333 -11.95 18.41 -5.83
N SER A 334 -12.39 17.19 -6.15
CA SER A 334 -12.18 16.03 -5.27
C SER A 334 -10.71 15.64 -5.19
N ALA A 335 -9.97 15.70 -6.30
CA ALA A 335 -8.53 15.48 -6.29
C ALA A 335 -7.80 16.46 -5.35
N LEU A 336 -8.10 17.76 -5.44
CA LEU A 336 -7.49 18.80 -4.61
C LEU A 336 -7.82 18.63 -3.13
N TRP A 337 -9.07 18.31 -2.78
CA TRP A 337 -9.44 18.07 -1.38
C TRP A 337 -8.75 16.85 -0.79
N ASN A 338 -8.67 15.74 -1.53
CA ASN A 338 -7.92 14.56 -1.07
C ASN A 338 -6.43 14.89 -0.91
N PHE A 339 -5.84 15.64 -1.85
CA PHE A 339 -4.45 16.09 -1.75
C PHE A 339 -4.23 16.98 -0.52
N LEU A 340 -5.07 17.99 -0.30
CA LEU A 340 -4.97 18.90 0.84
C LEU A 340 -5.17 18.20 2.19
N LEU A 341 -6.13 17.27 2.28
CA LEU A 341 -6.35 16.49 3.50
C LEU A 341 -5.17 15.58 3.81
N GLN A 342 -4.59 14.94 2.79
CA GLN A 342 -3.38 14.15 2.97
C GLN A 342 -2.20 15.05 3.36
N LEU A 343 -2.04 16.26 2.81
CA LEU A 343 -1.02 17.20 3.30
C LEU A 343 -1.25 17.57 4.77
N LEU A 344 -2.49 17.89 5.13
CA LEU A 344 -2.86 18.29 6.48
C LEU A 344 -2.54 17.20 7.51
N VAL A 345 -2.89 15.95 7.22
CA VAL A 345 -2.56 14.81 8.10
C VAL A 345 -1.06 14.73 8.34
N GLY A 346 -0.26 14.83 7.28
CA GLY A 346 1.20 14.77 7.38
C GLY A 346 1.74 15.89 8.24
N LEU A 347 1.31 17.13 7.99
CA LEU A 347 1.72 18.31 8.76
C LEU A 347 1.33 18.23 10.24
N VAL A 348 0.13 17.75 10.55
CA VAL A 348 -0.34 17.57 11.94
C VAL A 348 0.46 16.49 12.66
N CYS A 349 0.96 15.48 11.95
CA CYS A 349 1.74 14.39 12.54
C CYS A 349 3.22 14.72 12.75
N ILE A 350 3.79 15.72 12.04
CA ILE A 350 5.21 16.13 12.20
C ILE A 350 5.61 16.31 13.68
N PRO A 351 4.88 17.08 14.53
CA PRO A 351 5.32 17.34 15.89
C PRO A 351 5.32 16.11 16.79
N TYR A 352 4.45 15.13 16.51
CA TYR A 352 4.33 13.91 17.31
C TYR A 352 5.39 12.86 16.97
N LEU A 353 5.96 12.97 15.77
CA LEU A 353 7.04 12.12 15.28
C LEU A 353 8.41 12.81 15.40
N TYR A 354 8.44 14.01 15.97
CA TYR A 354 9.67 14.76 16.22
C TYR A 354 10.47 14.09 17.34
N LYS A 355 11.68 13.60 17.01
CA LYS A 355 12.51 12.79 17.91
C LYS A 355 13.43 13.60 18.84
N HIS A 356 13.52 14.92 18.66
CA HIS A 356 14.38 15.76 19.51
C HIS A 356 13.63 16.35 20.71
N VAL A 357 14.11 16.00 21.90
CA VAL A 357 13.86 16.75 23.13
C VAL A 357 14.36 18.17 22.89
N ALA A 358 13.49 19.17 23.08
CA ALA A 358 13.94 20.54 23.27
C ALA A 358 14.89 20.55 24.46
N THR A 359 16.19 20.65 24.19
CA THR A 359 17.24 20.84 25.21
C THR A 359 17.03 22.13 25.96
#